data_AF-A0A1A3Q1H0-F1
#
_entry.id   AF-A0A1A3Q1H0-F1
#
_cell.length_a   1.000
_cell.length_b   1.000
_cell.length_c   1.000
_cell.angle_alpha   90.00
_cell.angle_beta   90.00
_cell.angle_gamma   90.00
#
_symmetry.space_group_name_H-M   'P 1'
#
loop_
_entity.id
_entity.type
_entity.pdbx_description
1 polymer ?
#
loop_
_entity_poly.entity_id
_entity_poly.type
_entity_poly.pdbx_seq_one_letter_code
_entity_poly.pdbx_strand_id
1 'polypeptide(L)'
;MSDYAWIIDVDHLNGPGGEFYNPAKPESIAGTSGPSHARVSAQALRSAETAKAELARNYRSSNEFRMYDDDGILYVTGTLFWDGGAPEEHQAYGPLGDYGMPALGCITVRYTGHPEYDCG
;
A
#
# COMPACT_ATOMS: atom_id res chain seq x y z
N MET A 1 6.13 -0.16 -18.05
CA MET A 1 5.74 -0.92 -16.85
C MET A 1 6.52 -0.35 -15.68
N SER A 2 5.88 -0.23 -14.52
CA SER A 2 6.50 0.36 -13.32
C SER A 2 7.58 -0.56 -12.75
N ASP A 3 8.64 0.02 -12.19
CA ASP A 3 9.70 -0.65 -11.43
C ASP A 3 9.30 -0.96 -9.98
N TYR A 4 8.18 -0.39 -9.51
CA TYR A 4 7.54 -0.72 -8.23
C TYR A 4 6.03 -0.93 -8.36
N ALA A 5 5.42 -1.47 -7.31
CA ALA A 5 4.00 -1.53 -7.09
C ALA A 5 3.68 -1.55 -5.59
N TRP A 6 2.47 -1.17 -5.20
CA TRP A 6 1.99 -1.28 -3.85
C TRP A 6 0.55 -1.76 -3.82
N ILE A 7 0.16 -2.38 -2.70
CA ILE A 7 -1.22 -2.77 -2.43
C ILE A 7 -1.54 -2.53 -0.95
N ILE A 8 -2.73 -2.01 -0.67
CA ILE A 8 -3.24 -1.87 0.69
C ILE A 8 -3.78 -3.23 1.14
N ASP A 9 -3.25 -3.74 2.25
CA ASP A 9 -3.64 -5.03 2.83
C ASP A 9 -4.77 -4.86 3.85
N VAL A 10 -4.68 -3.84 4.70
CA VAL A 10 -5.64 -3.57 5.77
C VAL A 10 -5.94 -2.09 5.83
N ASP A 11 -7.23 -1.78 5.90
CA ASP A 11 -7.77 -0.47 6.23
C ASP A 11 -8.16 -0.47 7.71
N HIS A 12 -7.43 0.28 8.53
CA HIS A 12 -7.62 0.34 9.98
C HIS A 12 -8.74 1.31 10.39
N LEU A 13 -9.26 2.11 9.46
CA LEU A 13 -10.34 3.05 9.72
C LEU A 13 -11.69 2.44 9.35
N ASN A 14 -11.83 1.95 8.12
CA ASN A 14 -13.11 1.49 7.56
C ASN A 14 -13.16 -0.02 7.29
N GLY A 15 -12.09 -0.76 7.58
CA GLY A 15 -12.07 -2.22 7.51
C GLY A 15 -12.66 -2.90 8.75
N PRO A 16 -12.93 -4.22 8.72
CA PRO A 16 -13.45 -4.94 9.88
C PRO A 16 -12.60 -4.72 11.15
N GLY A 17 -13.21 -4.14 12.19
CA GLY A 17 -12.54 -3.79 13.43
C GLY A 17 -11.94 -2.38 13.48
N GLY A 18 -12.06 -1.60 12.40
CA GLY A 18 -11.68 -0.20 12.35
C GLY A 18 -12.69 0.73 13.04
N GLU A 19 -12.21 1.94 13.40
CA GLU A 19 -12.99 2.92 14.18
C GLU A 19 -14.30 3.33 13.51
N PHE A 20 -14.31 3.44 12.19
CA PHE A 20 -15.45 3.87 11.39
C PHE A 20 -16.11 2.71 10.62
N TYR A 21 -15.77 1.45 10.97
CA TYR A 21 -16.29 0.28 10.29
C TYR A 21 -17.82 0.20 10.35
N ASN A 22 -18.45 0.15 9.18
CA ASN A 22 -19.88 -0.07 9.04
C ASN A 22 -20.17 -1.34 8.22
N PRO A 23 -20.65 -2.44 8.83
CA PRO A 23 -20.93 -3.67 8.11
C PRO A 23 -22.09 -3.54 7.11
N ALA A 24 -22.95 -2.52 7.22
CA ALA A 24 -24.01 -2.25 6.25
C ALA A 24 -23.52 -1.45 5.02
N LYS A 25 -22.34 -0.84 5.11
CA LYS A 25 -21.68 -0.08 4.04
C LYS A 25 -20.17 -0.32 4.10
N PRO A 26 -19.69 -1.47 3.59
CA PRO A 26 -18.27 -1.76 3.58
C PRO A 26 -17.58 -0.81 2.59
N GLU A 27 -16.92 0.21 3.13
CA GLU A 27 -16.18 1.24 2.38
C GLU A 27 -14.66 1.03 2.47
N SER A 28 -14.23 -0.19 2.85
CA SER A 28 -12.82 -0.52 3.01
C SER A 28 -12.06 -0.39 1.70
N ILE A 29 -10.90 0.26 1.78
CA ILE A 29 -10.00 0.45 0.63
C ILE A 29 -8.95 -0.68 0.49
N ALA A 30 -9.07 -1.76 1.26
CA ALA A 30 -8.20 -2.92 1.14
C ALA A 30 -8.27 -3.51 -0.29
N GLY A 31 -7.11 -3.83 -0.85
CA GLY A 31 -6.95 -4.24 -2.26
C GLY A 31 -6.70 -3.10 -3.25
N THR A 32 -6.87 -1.83 -2.83
CA THR A 32 -6.42 -0.68 -3.63
C THR A 32 -4.92 -0.81 -3.87
N SER A 33 -4.50 -0.64 -5.12
CA SER A 33 -3.11 -0.82 -5.54
C SER A 33 -2.68 0.24 -6.55
N GLY A 34 -1.37 0.43 -6.66
CA GLY A 34 -0.77 1.35 -7.60
C GLY A 34 0.68 0.99 -7.92
N PRO A 35 1.31 1.73 -8.84
CA PRO A 35 0.65 2.66 -9.76
C PRO A 35 -0.18 1.89 -10.82
N SER A 36 -1.01 2.59 -11.61
CA SER A 36 -1.91 1.97 -12.60
C SER A 36 -1.22 1.12 -13.68
N HIS A 37 0.09 1.27 -13.83
CA HIS A 37 0.96 0.56 -14.78
C HIS A 37 1.90 -0.43 -14.07
N ALA A 38 1.57 -0.81 -12.83
CA ALA A 38 2.15 -1.96 -12.13
C ALA A 38 1.99 -3.24 -12.96
N ARG A 39 2.92 -4.18 -12.76
CA ARG A 39 2.91 -5.48 -13.43
C ARG A 39 1.88 -6.40 -12.77
N VAL A 40 0.60 -6.13 -12.97
CA VAL A 40 -0.52 -6.94 -12.47
C VAL A 40 -1.64 -6.99 -13.50
N SER A 41 -2.15 -8.20 -13.76
CA SER A 41 -3.23 -8.39 -14.72
C SER A 41 -4.57 -7.85 -14.21
N ALA A 42 -5.40 -7.37 -15.14
CA ALA A 42 -6.78 -6.97 -14.82
C ALA A 42 -7.60 -8.13 -14.21
N GLN A 43 -7.23 -9.38 -14.51
CA GLN A 43 -7.86 -10.55 -13.91
C GLN A 43 -7.49 -10.70 -12.42
N ALA A 44 -6.23 -10.47 -12.06
CA ALA A 44 -5.78 -10.54 -10.67
C ALA A 44 -6.27 -9.37 -9.82
N LEU A 45 -6.49 -8.20 -10.41
CA LEU A 45 -7.09 -7.04 -9.72
C LEU A 45 -8.54 -7.27 -9.26
N ARG A 46 -9.18 -8.39 -9.61
CA ARG A 46 -10.52 -8.74 -9.13
C ARG A 46 -10.55 -9.16 -7.65
N SER A 47 -9.41 -9.48 -7.04
CA SER A 47 -9.31 -9.67 -5.59
C SER A 47 -7.93 -9.25 -5.07
N ALA A 48 -7.89 -8.73 -3.84
CA ALA A 48 -6.65 -8.32 -3.18
C ALA A 48 -5.64 -9.47 -3.07
N GLU A 49 -6.13 -10.67 -2.75
CA GLU A 49 -5.29 -11.88 -2.61
C GLU A 49 -4.63 -12.26 -3.95
N THR A 50 -5.38 -12.29 -5.04
CA THR A 50 -4.81 -12.66 -6.35
C THR A 50 -3.88 -11.57 -6.88
N ALA A 51 -4.23 -10.30 -6.67
CA ALA A 51 -3.38 -9.16 -7.03
C ALA A 51 -2.04 -9.23 -6.28
N LYS A 52 -2.07 -9.39 -4.95
CA LYS A 52 -0.87 -9.50 -4.12
C LYS A 52 0.00 -10.69 -4.52
N ALA A 53 -0.61 -11.85 -4.76
CA ALA A 53 0.12 -13.04 -5.20
C ALA A 53 0.77 -12.86 -6.59
N GLU A 54 0.14 -12.12 -7.51
CA GLU A 54 0.73 -11.83 -8.80
C GLU A 54 1.86 -10.79 -8.71
N LEU A 55 1.67 -9.72 -7.91
CA LEU A 55 2.72 -8.74 -7.63
C LEU A 55 3.95 -9.39 -7.01
N ALA A 56 3.77 -10.26 -6.01
CA ALA A 56 4.87 -11.00 -5.38
C ALA A 56 5.66 -11.90 -6.35
N ARG A 57 5.04 -12.37 -7.43
CA ARG A 57 5.73 -13.13 -8.49
C ARG A 57 6.44 -12.23 -9.51
N ASN A 58 5.89 -11.05 -9.75
CA ASN A 58 6.33 -10.17 -10.83
C ASN A 58 7.43 -9.20 -10.39
N TYR A 59 7.60 -8.96 -9.10
CA TYR A 59 8.65 -8.12 -8.50
C TYR A 59 9.62 -8.96 -7.68
N ARG A 60 10.87 -8.51 -7.55
CA ARG A 60 11.93 -9.29 -6.88
C ARG A 60 11.91 -9.15 -5.37
N SER A 61 11.50 -7.99 -4.89
CA SER A 61 11.59 -7.60 -3.49
C SER A 61 10.24 -7.07 -3.01
N SER A 62 10.00 -7.20 -1.71
CA SER A 62 8.80 -6.66 -1.07
C SER A 62 9.04 -6.33 0.38
N ASN A 63 8.30 -5.35 0.92
CA ASN A 63 8.28 -5.04 2.34
C ASN A 63 6.92 -4.47 2.75
N GLU A 64 6.55 -4.69 4.01
CA GLU A 64 5.35 -4.12 4.59
C GLU A 64 5.54 -2.63 4.92
N PHE A 65 4.53 -1.84 4.60
CA PHE A 65 4.46 -0.43 4.96
C PHE A 65 3.25 -0.13 5.86
N ARG A 66 3.35 0.98 6.59
CA ARG A 66 2.31 1.57 7.42
C ARG A 66 2.17 3.04 7.07
N MET A 67 0.96 3.54 6.84
CA MET A 67 0.73 4.97 6.56
C MET A 67 -0.03 5.65 7.70
N TYR A 68 0.43 6.84 8.05
CA TYR A 68 -0.06 7.62 9.19
C TYR A 68 -0.47 9.03 8.77
N ASP A 69 -1.48 9.59 9.43
CA ASP A 69 -1.81 11.02 9.36
C ASP A 69 -0.85 11.88 10.20
N ASP A 70 -1.14 13.18 10.26
CA ASP A 70 -0.36 14.18 10.97
C ASP A 70 -0.47 14.08 12.50
N ASP A 71 -1.53 13.44 13.00
CA ASP A 71 -1.70 13.08 14.41
C ASP A 71 -1.00 11.75 14.78
N GLY A 72 -0.43 11.05 13.81
CA GLY A 72 0.27 9.78 14.00
C GLY A 72 -0.66 8.56 14.11
N ILE A 73 -1.92 8.69 13.68
CA ILE A 73 -2.91 7.63 13.63
C ILE A 73 -2.64 6.73 12.43
N LEU A 74 -2.64 5.42 12.64
CA LEU A 74 -2.45 4.42 11.59
C LEU A 74 -3.71 4.30 10.74
N TYR A 75 -3.64 4.65 9.45
CA TYR A 75 -4.79 4.56 8.55
C TYR A 75 -4.81 3.24 7.80
N VAL A 76 -3.67 2.87 7.23
CA VAL A 76 -3.56 1.64 6.43
C VAL A 76 -2.21 0.94 6.63
N THR A 77 -2.23 -0.36 6.41
CA THR A 77 -1.02 -1.15 6.19
C THR A 77 -1.09 -1.84 4.84
N GLY A 78 0.05 -1.99 4.19
CA GLY A 78 0.12 -2.61 2.88
C GLY A 78 1.49 -3.20 2.59
N THR A 79 1.68 -3.63 1.35
CA THR A 79 2.94 -4.20 0.87
C THR A 79 3.44 -3.41 -0.33
N LEU A 80 4.69 -2.93 -0.26
CA LEU A 80 5.43 -2.41 -1.39
C LEU A 80 6.17 -3.57 -2.07
N PHE A 81 6.23 -3.54 -3.39
CA PHE A 81 6.94 -4.46 -4.27
C PHE A 81 7.85 -3.66 -5.20
N TRP A 82 9.08 -4.10 -5.44
CA TRP A 82 10.00 -3.40 -6.35
C TRP A 82 11.03 -4.34 -6.98
N ASP A 83 11.68 -3.85 -8.03
CA ASP A 83 12.86 -4.48 -8.62
C ASP A 83 14.15 -3.89 -8.05
N GLY A 84 15.13 -4.75 -7.79
CA GLY A 84 16.45 -4.33 -7.33
C GLY A 84 16.75 -4.72 -5.89
N GLY A 85 17.71 -4.01 -5.28
CA GLY A 85 18.17 -4.22 -3.91
C GLY A 85 17.26 -3.51 -2.90
N ALA A 86 17.80 -2.51 -2.20
CA ALA A 86 16.98 -1.57 -1.43
C ALA A 86 16.08 -0.74 -2.37
N PRO A 87 14.87 -0.36 -1.94
CA PRO A 87 14.01 0.50 -2.75
C PRO A 87 14.67 1.88 -2.94
N GLU A 88 14.53 2.43 -4.14
CA GLU A 88 14.87 3.84 -4.39
C GLU A 88 13.82 4.75 -3.75
N GLU A 89 14.18 6.02 -3.49
CA GLU A 89 13.32 6.98 -2.78
C GLU A 89 11.93 7.10 -3.43
N HIS A 90 11.84 7.16 -4.76
CA HIS A 90 10.54 7.24 -5.45
C HIS A 90 9.69 5.99 -5.28
N GLN A 91 10.31 4.82 -5.10
CA GLN A 91 9.60 3.56 -4.87
C GLN A 91 9.08 3.51 -3.43
N ALA A 92 9.93 3.87 -2.46
CA ALA A 92 9.56 3.94 -1.04
C ALA A 92 8.52 5.04 -0.78
N TYR A 93 8.56 6.14 -1.52
CA TYR A 93 7.57 7.20 -1.43
C TYR A 93 6.25 6.87 -2.16
N GLY A 94 6.29 5.97 -3.14
CA GLY A 94 5.16 5.64 -4.03
C GLY A 94 3.81 5.46 -3.33
N PRO A 95 3.65 4.60 -2.29
CA PRO A 95 2.37 4.42 -1.61
C PRO A 95 1.80 5.72 -1.01
N LEU A 96 2.67 6.54 -0.42
CA LEU A 96 2.31 7.81 0.19
C LEU A 96 1.96 8.86 -0.88
N GLY A 97 2.80 8.98 -1.91
CA GLY A 97 2.64 9.92 -3.00
C GLY A 97 1.43 9.64 -3.88
N ASP A 98 1.21 8.37 -4.23
CA ASP A 98 0.16 7.96 -5.16
C ASP A 98 -1.24 8.02 -4.55
N TYR A 99 -1.35 7.71 -3.24
CA TYR A 99 -2.65 7.52 -2.60
C TYR A 99 -2.73 8.06 -1.17
N GLY A 100 -1.71 7.79 -0.33
CA GLY A 100 -1.71 8.20 1.08
C GLY A 100 -2.03 9.68 1.30
N MET A 101 -1.20 10.58 0.76
CA MET A 101 -1.43 12.03 0.85
C MET A 101 -2.70 12.48 0.12
N PRO A 102 -2.89 12.20 -1.20
CA PRO A 102 -3.98 12.80 -1.95
C PRO A 102 -5.37 12.26 -1.60
N ALA A 103 -5.48 11.00 -1.18
CA ALA A 103 -6.77 10.36 -0.93
C ALA A 103 -7.08 10.16 0.56
N LEU A 104 -6.05 9.99 1.39
CA LEU A 104 -6.22 9.65 2.81
C LEU A 104 -5.76 10.76 3.77
N GLY A 105 -5.00 11.75 3.30
CA GLY A 105 -4.40 12.75 4.20
C GLY A 105 -3.26 12.20 5.05
N CYS A 106 -2.73 11.02 4.73
CA CYS A 106 -1.52 10.52 5.38
C CYS A 106 -0.33 11.42 5.03
N ILE A 107 0.56 11.68 6.00
CA ILE A 107 1.78 12.47 5.79
C ILE A 107 3.05 11.64 5.95
N THR A 108 2.96 10.39 6.41
CA THR A 108 4.13 9.55 6.65
C THR A 108 3.86 8.12 6.21
N VAL A 109 4.84 7.49 5.57
CA VAL A 109 4.91 6.05 5.32
C VAL A 109 6.14 5.48 6.02
N ARG A 110 5.93 4.40 6.78
CA ARG A 110 7.00 3.69 7.49
C ARG A 110 7.11 2.25 7.08
N TYR A 111 8.33 1.73 7.04
CA TYR A 111 8.63 0.38 6.57
C TYR A 111 9.05 -0.55 7.70
N THR A 112 8.40 -1.71 7.81
CA THR A 112 8.70 -2.67 8.88
C THR A 112 10.15 -3.14 8.78
N GLY A 113 10.91 -2.97 9.87
CA GLY A 113 12.31 -3.39 9.96
C GLY A 113 13.31 -2.53 9.19
N HIS A 114 12.86 -1.49 8.48
CA HIS A 114 13.67 -0.69 7.57
C HIS A 114 13.37 0.83 7.69
N PRO A 115 13.69 1.46 8.83
CA PRO A 115 13.43 2.90 9.03
C PRO A 115 14.16 3.79 8.02
N GLU A 116 15.22 3.30 7.38
CA GLU A 116 15.94 4.01 6.32
C GLU A 116 15.13 4.21 5.03
N TYR A 117 13.97 3.54 4.89
CA TYR A 117 13.04 3.73 3.76
C TYR A 117 11.86 4.65 4.12
N ASP A 118 11.75 5.07 5.38
CA ASP A 118 10.62 5.90 5.83
C ASP A 118 10.60 7.24 5.07
N CYS A 119 9.41 7.70 4.69
CA CYS A 119 9.20 8.97 3.99
C CYS A 119 8.10 9.80 4.69
N GLY A 120 8.21 11.12 4.66
CA GLY A 120 7.22 12.06 5.20
C GLY A 120 7.71 13.49 5.26
#